data_AF-A0A3M0EVE9-F1
#
_entry.id   AF-A0A3M0EVE9-F1
#
_cell.length_a   1.000
_cell.length_b   1.000
_cell.length_c   1.000
_cell.angle_alpha   90.00
_cell.angle_beta   90.00
_cell.angle_gamma   90.00
#
_symmetry.space_group_name_H-M   'P 1'
#
loop_
_entity.id
_entity.type
_entity.pdbx_description
1 polymer ?
#
loop_
_entity_poly.entity_id
_entity_poly.type
_entity_poly.pdbx_seq_one_letter_code
_entity_poly.pdbx_strand_id
1 'polypeptide(L)' 'MDLSFSRFDRDAELTVLPGELAVLIVGIAARQAASPTAAVQAGFVRTTVDATLFAPLHGAFNGPMAKALIRWKDE' A
#
# COMPACT_ATOMS: atom_id res chain seq x y z
N MET A 1 -7.68 -3.09 12.19
CA MET A 1 -7.25 -4.20 11.33
C MET A 1 -6.36 -3.59 10.28
N ASP A 2 -5.07 -3.92 10.31
CA ASP A 2 -4.08 -3.40 9.36
C ASP A 2 -4.06 -4.31 8.13
N LEU A 3 -4.22 -3.72 6.94
CA LEU A 3 -4.31 -4.40 5.65
C LEU A 3 -3.08 -4.14 4.77
N SER A 4 -1.99 -3.64 5.35
CA SER A 4 -0.78 -3.33 4.61
C SER A 4 0.03 -4.59 4.26
N PHE A 5 0.17 -4.88 2.96
CA PHE A 5 1.04 -5.93 2.44
C PHE A 5 2.51 -5.48 2.49
N SER A 6 3.10 -5.43 3.68
CA SER A 6 4.40 -4.80 3.88
C SER A 6 5.60 -5.60 3.36
N ARG A 7 5.46 -6.88 3.02
CA ARG A 7 6.50 -7.63 2.29
C ARG A 7 6.00 -8.99 1.83
N PHE A 8 6.54 -9.46 0.71
CA PHE A 8 6.55 -10.88 0.37
C PHE A 8 7.43 -11.60 1.40
N ASP A 9 6.84 -12.47 2.22
CA ASP A 9 7.56 -13.28 3.19
C ASP A 9 8.42 -14.32 2.45
N ARG A 10 9.73 -14.24 2.64
CA ARG A 10 10.70 -15.12 1.97
C ARG A 10 10.88 -16.45 2.69
N ASP A 11 10.47 -16.53 3.96
CA ASP A 11 10.60 -17.71 4.80
C ASP A 11 9.30 -18.53 4.85
N ALA A 12 8.26 -18.05 4.16
CA ALA A 12 7.02 -18.78 3.97
C ALA A 12 7.29 -20.10 3.22
N GLU A 13 6.89 -21.22 3.82
CA GLU A 13 6.96 -22.53 3.19
C GLU A 13 6.18 -22.52 1.87
N LEU A 14 6.92 -22.54 0.75
CA LEU A 14 6.34 -22.57 -0.57
C LEU A 14 5.72 -23.95 -0.76
N THR A 15 4.40 -24.02 -0.59
CA THR A 15 3.63 -25.21 -0.96
C THR A 15 3.90 -25.52 -2.43
N VAL A 16 4.42 -26.72 -2.70
CA VAL A 16 4.64 -27.18 -4.08
C VAL A 16 3.26 -27.40 -4.70
N LEU A 17 2.82 -26.44 -5.50
CA LEU A 17 1.58 -26.59 -6.27
C LEU A 17 1.76 -27.73 -7.28
N PRO A 18 0.75 -28.61 -7.44
CA PRO A 18 0.67 -29.47 -8.61
C PRO A 18 0.81 -28.64 -9.89
N GLY A 19 1.55 -29.13 -10.88
CA GLY A 19 1.91 -28.36 -12.08
C GLY A 19 0.70 -27.73 -12.80
N GLU A 20 -0.38 -28.49 -12.96
CA GLU A 20 -1.63 -28.00 -13.57
C GLU A 20 -2.25 -26.84 -12.78
N LEU A 21 -2.20 -26.89 -11.44
CA LEU A 21 -2.70 -25.82 -10.59
C LEU A 21 -1.82 -24.58 -10.69
N ALA A 22 -0.49 -24.74 -10.76
CA ALA A 22 0.42 -23.63 -10.95
C ALA A 22 0.15 -22.90 -12.29
N VAL A 23 -0.06 -23.66 -13.37
CA VAL A 23 -0.43 -23.09 -14.69
C VAL A 23 -1.75 -22.33 -14.62
N LEU A 24 -2.75 -22.88 -13.93
CA LEU A 24 -4.05 -22.21 -13.74
C LEU A 24 -3.91 -20.90 -12.95
N ILE A 25 -3.17 -20.92 -11.83
CA ILE A 25 -2.92 -19.73 -11.01
C ILE A 25 -2.17 -18.66 -11.78
N VAL A 26 -1.16 -19.04 -12.58
CA VAL A 26 -0.43 -18.10 -13.46
C VAL A 26 -1.38 -17.46 -14.48
N GLY A 27 -2.26 -18.25 -15.11
CA GLY A 27 -3.24 -17.72 -16.07
C GLY A 27 -4.23 -16.74 -15.43
N ILE A 28 -4.70 -17.03 -14.21
CA ILE A 28 -5.56 -16.13 -13.45
C ILE A 28 -4.81 -14.85 -13.09
N ALA A 29 -3.60 -14.96 -12.55
CA ALA A 29 -2.80 -13.81 -12.16
C ALA A 29 -2.48 -12.90 -13.36
N ALA A 30 -2.15 -13.48 -14.52
CA ALA A 30 -1.92 -12.73 -15.75
C ALA A 30 -3.17 -11.95 -16.19
N ARG A 31 -4.36 -12.57 -16.12
CA ARG A 31 -5.63 -11.88 -16.44
C ARG A 31 -5.95 -10.77 -15.45
N GLN A 32 -5.69 -10.98 -14.16
CA GLN A 32 -5.88 -9.96 -13.13
C GLN A 32 -4.94 -8.77 -13.37
N ALA A 33 -3.67 -9.04 -13.66
CA ALA A 33 -2.66 -8.02 -13.97
C ALA A 33 -2.98 -7.24 -15.26
N ALA A 34 -3.59 -7.89 -16.25
CA ALA A 34 -4.01 -7.26 -17.51
C ALA A 34 -5.40 -6.61 -17.45
N SER A 35 -6.07 -6.61 -16.29
CA SER A 35 -7.42 -6.06 -16.17
C SER A 35 -7.44 -4.53 -16.36
N PRO A 36 -8.56 -3.95 -16.81
CA PRO A 36 -8.70 -2.49 -16.95
C PRO A 36 -8.42 -1.74 -15.65
N THR A 37 -8.86 -2.27 -14.51
CA THR A 37 -8.61 -1.70 -13.20
C THR A 37 -7.13 -1.72 -12.84
N ALA A 38 -6.42 -2.83 -13.10
CA ALA A 38 -4.98 -2.92 -12.88
C ALA A 38 -4.20 -1.97 -13.79
N ALA A 39 -4.62 -1.80 -15.05
CA ALA A 39 -4.02 -0.84 -15.98
C ALA A 39 -4.18 0.62 -15.51
N VAL A 40 -5.39 0.99 -15.05
CA VAL A 40 -5.65 2.31 -14.45
C VAL A 40 -4.82 2.50 -13.16
N GLN A 41 -4.77 1.48 -12.29
CA GLN A 41 -3.99 1.51 -11.06
C GLN A 41 -2.47 1.65 -11.31
N ALA A 42 -1.93 0.93 -12.29
CA ALA A 42 -0.52 1.03 -12.68
C ALA A 42 -0.19 2.41 -13.28
N GLY A 43 -1.16 3.08 -13.90
CA GLY A 43 -1.05 4.46 -14.36
C GLY A 43 -0.79 5.45 -13.23
N PHE A 44 -1.44 5.29 -12.07
CA PHE A 44 -1.24 6.17 -10.90
C PHE A 44 0.19 6.10 -10.35
N VAL A 45 0.80 4.91 -10.33
CA VAL A 45 2.18 4.69 -9.85
C VAL A 45 3.21 5.40 -10.74
N ARG A 46 2.87 5.66 -12.01
CA ARG A 46 3.81 6.22 -13.00
C ARG A 46 3.87 7.75 -13.01
N THR A 47 2.86 8.41 -12.45
CA THR A 47 2.94 9.81 -12.06
C THR A 47 3.82 9.91 -10.81
N THR A 48 4.90 10.68 -10.88
CA THR A 48 5.50 11.23 -9.66
C THR A 48 4.39 11.97 -8.94
N VAL A 49 3.86 11.34 -7.90
CA VAL A 49 2.91 11.97 -7.01
C VAL A 49 3.56 13.27 -6.56
N ASP A 50 2.95 14.40 -6.91
CA ASP A 50 3.43 15.69 -6.46
C ASP A 50 3.43 15.67 -4.94
N ALA A 51 4.62 15.72 -4.34
CA ALA A 51 4.80 15.65 -2.90
C ALA A 51 4.07 16.81 -2.20
N THR A 52 3.71 17.87 -2.91
CA THR A 52 2.91 18.99 -2.39
C THR A 52 1.43 18.63 -2.20
N LEU A 53 0.90 17.61 -2.90
CA LEU A 53 -0.47 17.11 -2.68
C LEU A 53 -0.62 16.42 -1.33
N PHE A 54 0.47 15.87 -0.80
CA PHE A 54 0.55 15.27 0.54
C PHE A 54 1.33 16.13 1.54
N ALA A 55 1.89 17.25 1.08
CA ALA A 55 2.36 18.27 1.99
C ALA A 55 1.12 18.95 2.58
N PRO A 56 0.96 19.01 3.91
CA PRO A 56 -0.07 19.87 4.47
C PRO A 56 0.19 21.28 3.91
N LEU A 57 -0.86 22.03 3.56
CA LEU A 57 -0.73 23.42 3.09
C LEU A 57 0.13 24.27 4.06
N HIS A 58 0.25 23.81 5.31
CA HIS A 58 1.09 24.35 6.37
C HIS A 58 2.11 23.40 7.00
N GLY A 59 2.41 22.22 6.42
CA GLY A 59 3.54 21.32 6.77
C GLY A 59 3.70 20.82 8.22
N ALA A 60 3.04 21.46 9.17
CA ALA A 60 3.22 21.33 10.59
C ALA A 60 2.00 20.61 11.14
N PHE A 61 2.28 19.63 12.00
CA PHE A 61 1.31 19.11 12.94
C PHE A 61 0.50 20.26 13.56
N ASN A 62 -0.83 20.12 13.64
CA ASN A 62 -1.74 21.16 14.11
C ASN A 62 -1.22 21.75 15.45
N GLY A 63 -0.72 22.99 15.41
CA GLY A 63 -0.08 23.63 16.56
C GLY A 63 -0.98 23.69 17.81
N PRO A 64 -2.27 24.03 17.67
CA PRO A 64 -3.23 23.90 18.76
C PRO A 64 -3.32 22.48 19.34
N MET A 65 -3.33 21.44 18.51
CA MET A 65 -3.35 20.05 18.97
C MET A 65 -2.06 19.66 19.70
N ALA A 66 -0.89 20.13 19.25
CA ALA A 66 0.37 19.90 19.96
C ALA A 66 0.34 20.48 21.36
N LYS A 67 -0.19 21.71 21.51
CA LYS A 67 -0.33 22.36 22.83
C LYS A 67 -1.28 21.59 23.75
N ALA A 68 -2.38 21.07 23.21
CA ALA A 68 -3.33 20.29 24.00
C ALA A 68 -2.70 18.99 24.53
N LEU A 69 -1.96 18.27 23.68
CA LEU A 69 -1.27 17.03 24.07
C LEU A 69 -0.14 17.27 25.08
N ILE A 70 0.63 18.34 24.93
CA ILE A 70 1.68 18.71 25.90
C ILE A 70 1.06 19.01 27.26
N ARG A 71 -0.03 19.81 27.31
CA ARG A 71 -0.70 20.14 28.57
C ARG A 71 -1.26 18.93 29.29
N TRP A 72 -1.88 18.00 28.56
CA TRP A 72 -2.41 16.76 29.15
C TRP A 72 -1.34 15.88 29.80
N LYS A 73 -0.11 15.91 29.30
CA LYS A 73 1.02 15.17 29.90
C LYS A 73 1.48 15.77 31.24
N ASP A 74 1.26 17.07 31.45
CA ASP A 74 1.67 17.79 32.67
C ASP A 74 0.60 17.78 33.77
N GLU A 75 -0.57 17.16 33.49
CA GLU A 75 -1.64 16.82 34.46
C GLU A 75 -1.46 15.40 34.99
#